data_AF-U2GVG3-F1
#
_entry.id   AF-U2GVG3-F1
#
_cell.length_a   1.000
_cell.length_b   1.000
_cell.length_c   1.000
_cell.angle_alpha   90.00
_cell.angle_beta   90.00
_cell.angle_gamma   90.00
#
_symmetry.space_group_name_H-M   'P 1'
#
loop_
_entity.id
_entity.type
_entity.pdbx_description
1 polymer ?
#
loop_
_entity_poly.entity_id
_entity_poly.type
_entity_poly.pdbx_seq_one_letter_code
_entity_poly.pdbx_strand_id
1 'polypeptide(L)'
;MEIYIFLGFGIVLAIMIALIFIKDSETNKKFARYERAIESAMQENYNLKKQLVALASFKPDDDEQLKDVKDELKEQINEQINEKIVPIIRAIKSIERVIDDFANEQKDRMFNLEERTRDINKIAPSVINEEEQILKMFKDGKSAAMIAKDLHVGMGRVEFVLKFHKLA
;
A
#
# COMPACT_ATOMS: atom_id res chain seq x y z
N MET A 1 94.09 -61.67 -25.83
CA MET A 1 92.62 -61.47 -26.02
C MET A 1 91.89 -61.32 -24.69
N GLU A 2 92.22 -62.12 -23.67
CA GLU A 2 91.52 -62.13 -22.36
C GLU A 2 91.54 -60.76 -21.64
N ILE A 3 92.65 -60.04 -21.63
CA ILE A 3 92.76 -58.71 -21.00
C ILE A 3 91.80 -57.66 -21.60
N TYR A 4 91.54 -57.72 -22.91
CA TYR A 4 90.61 -56.80 -23.57
C TYR A 4 89.15 -57.10 -23.19
N ILE A 5 88.83 -58.38 -22.93
CA ILE A 5 87.50 -58.79 -22.46
C ILE A 5 87.27 -58.31 -21.03
N PHE A 6 88.27 -58.45 -20.14
CA PHE A 6 88.19 -57.93 -18.78
C PHE A 6 88.09 -56.40 -18.73
N LEU A 7 88.82 -55.69 -19.61
CA LEU A 7 88.72 -54.24 -19.73
C LEU A 7 87.32 -53.79 -20.19
N GLY A 8 86.78 -54.46 -21.22
CA GLY A 8 85.42 -54.20 -21.72
C GLY A 8 84.36 -54.45 -20.64
N PHE A 9 84.48 -55.54 -19.90
CA PHE A 9 83.58 -55.85 -18.79
C PHE A 9 83.65 -54.82 -17.66
N GLY A 10 84.86 -54.34 -17.34
CA GLY A 10 85.05 -53.27 -16.36
C GLY A 10 84.36 -51.95 -16.75
N ILE A 11 84.42 -51.58 -18.03
CA ILE A 11 83.73 -50.39 -18.55
C ILE A 11 82.21 -50.55 -18.46
N VAL A 12 81.68 -51.71 -18.83
CA VAL A 12 80.24 -51.98 -18.74
C VAL A 12 79.76 -51.92 -17.28
N LEU A 13 80.52 -52.49 -16.34
CA LEU A 13 80.21 -52.38 -14.91
C LEU A 13 80.25 -50.94 -14.41
N ALA A 14 81.25 -50.15 -14.81
CA ALA A 14 81.35 -48.75 -14.43
C ALA A 14 80.15 -47.92 -14.94
N ILE A 15 79.72 -48.17 -16.18
CA ILE A 15 78.52 -47.52 -16.76
C ILE A 15 77.27 -47.94 -15.99
N MET A 16 77.13 -49.22 -15.63
CA MET A 16 75.98 -49.73 -14.89
C MET A 16 75.86 -49.08 -13.52
N ILE A 17 76.99 -48.96 -12.79
CA ILE A 17 77.05 -48.26 -11.50
C ILE A 17 76.68 -46.79 -11.66
N ALA A 18 77.23 -46.10 -12.67
CA ALA A 18 76.92 -44.70 -12.93
C ALA A 18 75.42 -44.47 -13.21
N LEU A 19 74.77 -45.36 -13.98
CA LEU A 19 73.34 -45.27 -14.26
C LEU A 19 72.48 -45.46 -13.00
N ILE A 20 72.87 -46.36 -12.10
CA ILE A 20 72.17 -46.56 -10.83
C ILE A 20 72.26 -45.29 -9.97
N PHE A 21 73.45 -44.70 -9.83
CA PHE A 21 73.61 -43.46 -9.06
C PHE A 21 72.82 -42.28 -9.62
N ILE A 22 72.78 -42.11 -10.94
CA ILE A 22 72.00 -41.04 -11.59
C ILE A 22 70.50 -41.27 -11.35
N LYS A 23 70.03 -42.51 -11.55
CA LYS A 23 68.62 -42.88 -11.38
C LYS A 23 68.16 -42.73 -9.93
N ASP A 24 68.97 -43.14 -8.96
CA ASP A 24 68.67 -42.96 -7.54
C ASP A 24 68.62 -41.48 -7.16
N SER A 25 69.54 -40.66 -7.69
CA SER A 25 69.53 -39.21 -7.46
C SER A 25 68.26 -38.54 -8.01
N GLU A 26 67.82 -38.90 -9.21
CA GLU A 26 66.57 -38.39 -9.78
C GLU A 26 65.34 -38.83 -8.98
N THR A 27 65.32 -40.09 -8.57
CA THR A 27 64.22 -40.66 -7.79
C THR A 27 64.11 -39.96 -6.45
N ASN A 28 65.23 -39.74 -5.76
CA ASN A 28 65.27 -39.04 -4.48
C ASN A 28 64.82 -37.57 -4.61
N LYS A 29 65.19 -36.89 -5.71
CA LYS A 29 64.72 -35.52 -6.01
C LYS A 29 63.21 -35.47 -6.24
N LYS A 30 62.62 -36.49 -6.88
CA LYS A 30 61.16 -36.58 -7.07
C LYS A 30 60.45 -36.80 -5.74
N PHE A 31 60.95 -37.70 -4.90
CA PHE A 31 60.41 -37.92 -3.55
C PHE A 31 60.42 -36.65 -2.70
N ALA A 32 61.53 -35.91 -2.69
CA ALA A 32 61.61 -34.64 -1.95
C ALA A 32 60.60 -33.58 -2.44
N ARG A 33 60.24 -33.59 -3.73
CA ARG A 33 59.18 -32.71 -4.27
C ARG A 33 57.80 -33.16 -3.84
N TYR A 34 57.53 -34.46 -3.83
CA TYR A 34 56.26 -35.00 -3.33
C TYR A 34 56.07 -34.75 -1.85
N GLU A 35 57.12 -34.92 -1.05
CA GLU A 35 57.10 -34.64 0.39
C GLU A 35 56.72 -33.18 0.68
N ARG A 36 57.36 -32.23 0.00
CA ARG A 36 57.01 -30.80 0.11
C ARG A 36 55.58 -30.49 -0.34
N ALA A 37 55.12 -31.14 -1.41
CA ALA A 37 53.75 -30.94 -1.88
C ALA A 37 52.72 -31.47 -0.88
N ILE A 38 53.00 -32.62 -0.26
CA ILE A 38 52.16 -33.21 0.79
C ILE A 38 52.17 -32.33 2.04
N GLU A 39 53.34 -31.85 2.46
CA GLU A 39 53.48 -30.95 3.61
C GLU A 39 52.70 -29.64 3.40
N SER A 40 52.85 -29.02 2.24
CA SER A 40 52.09 -27.82 1.87
C SER A 40 50.59 -28.08 1.86
N ALA A 41 50.14 -29.19 1.27
CA ALA A 41 48.72 -29.54 1.21
C ALA A 41 48.16 -29.82 2.61
N MET A 42 48.93 -30.47 3.49
CA MET A 42 48.54 -30.75 4.87
C MET A 42 48.42 -29.46 5.69
N GLN A 43 49.37 -28.52 5.52
CA GLN A 43 49.34 -27.22 6.17
C GLN A 43 48.14 -26.37 5.71
N GLU A 44 47.86 -26.37 4.41
CA GLU A 44 46.70 -25.69 3.85
C GLU A 44 45.40 -26.31 4.38
N ASN A 45 45.31 -27.64 4.41
CA ASN A 45 44.14 -28.35 4.94
C ASN A 45 43.91 -28.02 6.43
N TYR A 46 44.99 -28.00 7.23
CA TYR A 46 44.91 -27.60 8.64
C TYR A 46 44.43 -26.16 8.80
N ASN A 47 44.95 -25.23 8.00
CA ASN A 47 44.53 -23.83 8.03
C ASN A 47 43.07 -23.65 7.61
N LEU A 48 42.62 -24.34 6.56
CA LEU A 48 41.22 -24.34 6.14
C LEU A 48 40.31 -24.92 7.22
N LYS A 49 40.70 -26.03 7.85
CA LYS A 49 39.95 -26.62 8.96
C LYS A 49 39.86 -25.65 10.14
N LYS A 50 40.94 -24.94 10.46
CA LYS A 50 40.95 -23.91 11.51
C LYS A 50 40.03 -22.74 11.17
N GLN A 51 40.05 -22.27 9.93
CA GLN A 51 39.14 -21.21 9.46
C GLN A 51 37.68 -21.66 9.51
N LEU A 52 37.36 -22.88 9.07
CA LEU A 52 36.02 -23.44 9.16
C LEU A 52 35.54 -23.55 10.60
N VAL A 53 36.39 -24.01 11.52
CA VAL A 53 36.06 -24.05 12.95
C VAL A 53 35.87 -22.64 13.49
N ALA A 54 36.70 -21.66 13.09
CA ALA A 54 36.54 -20.26 13.49
C ALA A 54 35.21 -19.66 13.00
N LEU A 55 34.84 -19.92 11.73
CA LEU A 55 33.56 -19.52 11.16
C LEU A 55 32.37 -20.24 11.81
N ALA A 56 32.50 -21.53 12.11
CA ALA A 56 31.44 -22.30 12.79
C ALA A 56 31.30 -21.93 14.28
N SER A 57 32.40 -21.50 14.91
CA SER A 57 32.39 -20.92 16.26
C SER A 57 31.92 -19.46 16.28
N PHE A 58 31.84 -18.81 15.12
CA PHE A 58 31.00 -17.65 14.89
C PHE A 58 29.53 -18.13 14.91
N LYS A 59 29.10 -18.60 16.09
CA LYS A 59 27.69 -18.61 16.41
C LYS A 59 27.24 -17.15 16.36
N PRO A 60 26.12 -16.84 15.70
CA PRO A 60 25.52 -15.54 15.87
C PRO A 60 25.14 -15.42 17.35
N ASP A 61 25.95 -14.69 18.12
CA ASP A 61 25.44 -13.88 19.23
C ASP A 61 24.42 -12.83 18.72
N ASP A 62 24.24 -12.76 17.40
CA ASP A 62 23.23 -11.95 16.72
C ASP A 62 21.79 -12.31 17.08
N ASP A 63 21.49 -13.40 17.80
CA ASP A 63 20.12 -13.60 18.31
C ASP A 63 19.76 -12.62 19.43
N GLU A 64 20.71 -12.18 20.26
CA GLU A 64 20.45 -11.19 21.32
C GLU A 64 20.45 -9.77 20.73
N GLN A 65 21.39 -9.45 19.83
CA GLN A 65 21.42 -8.17 19.13
C GLN A 65 20.26 -8.00 18.13
N LEU A 66 19.84 -9.03 17.39
CA LEU A 66 18.61 -8.94 16.58
C LEU A 66 17.37 -8.80 17.46
N LYS A 67 17.36 -9.40 18.65
CA LYS A 67 16.20 -9.33 19.54
C LYS A 67 16.02 -7.92 20.08
N ASP A 68 17.09 -7.26 20.49
CA ASP A 68 17.06 -5.87 20.93
C ASP A 68 16.59 -4.94 19.79
N VAL A 69 17.14 -5.11 18.58
CA VAL A 69 16.71 -4.33 17.40
C VAL A 69 15.24 -4.61 17.06
N LYS A 70 14.77 -5.85 17.19
CA LYS A 70 13.38 -6.23 16.92
C LYS A 70 12.41 -5.67 17.95
N ASP A 71 12.82 -5.62 19.22
CA ASP A 71 11.99 -5.08 20.30
C ASP A 71 11.94 -3.54 20.22
N GLU A 72 13.05 -2.87 19.90
CA GLU A 72 13.08 -1.43 19.62
C GLU A 72 12.20 -1.07 18.40
N LEU A 73 12.27 -1.86 17.33
CA LEU A 73 11.45 -1.65 16.13
C LEU A 73 9.95 -1.80 16.44
N LYS A 74 9.57 -2.77 17.29
CA LYS A 74 8.18 -2.93 17.74
C LYS A 74 7.70 -1.76 18.59
N GLU A 75 8.54 -1.25 19.47
CA GLU A 75 8.22 -0.10 20.30
C GLU A 75 7.97 1.14 19.43
N GLN A 76 8.88 1.44 18.50
CA GLN A 76 8.70 2.56 17.56
C GLN A 76 7.46 2.41 16.67
N ILE A 77 7.13 1.19 16.22
CA ILE A 77 5.90 0.93 15.46
C ILE A 77 4.66 1.18 16.32
N ASN A 78 4.65 0.71 17.57
CA ASN A 78 3.52 0.92 18.48
C ASN A 78 3.33 2.40 18.81
N GLU A 79 4.41 3.14 19.04
CA GLU A 79 4.37 4.60 19.22
C GLU A 79 3.78 5.28 17.99
N GLN A 80 4.28 4.97 16.78
CA GLN A 80 3.75 5.58 15.56
C GLN A 80 2.28 5.24 15.29
N ILE A 81 1.85 4.01 15.59
CA ILE A 81 0.44 3.62 15.48
C ILE A 81 -0.40 4.43 16.47
N ASN A 82 0.05 4.55 17.72
CA ASN A 82 -0.70 5.27 18.75
C ASN A 82 -0.72 6.79 18.50
N GLU A 83 0.36 7.37 17.99
CA GLU A 83 0.43 8.80 17.68
C GLU A 83 -0.33 9.17 16.41
N LYS A 84 -0.30 8.35 15.36
CA LYS A 84 -0.87 8.72 14.05
C LYS A 84 -2.20 8.05 13.76
N ILE A 85 -2.32 6.74 14.00
CA ILE A 85 -3.49 5.96 13.59
C ILE A 85 -4.66 6.14 14.57
N VAL A 86 -4.39 6.14 15.89
CA VAL A 86 -5.46 6.28 16.90
C VAL A 86 -6.22 7.61 16.78
N PRO A 87 -5.58 8.78 16.59
CA PRO A 87 -6.30 10.03 16.37
C PRO A 87 -7.14 10.03 15.09
N ILE A 88 -6.65 9.41 14.02
CA ILE A 88 -7.40 9.27 12.76
C ILE A 88 -8.67 8.44 12.98
N ILE A 89 -8.57 7.30 13.67
CA ILE A 89 -9.73 6.46 14.00
C ILE A 89 -10.74 7.25 14.85
N ARG A 90 -10.27 8.04 15.83
CA ARG A 90 -11.15 8.90 16.65
C ARG A 90 -11.83 9.98 15.82
N ALA A 91 -11.11 10.60 14.88
CA ALA A 91 -11.67 11.58 13.97
C ALA A 91 -12.76 10.97 13.08
N ILE A 92 -12.51 9.79 12.51
CA ILE A 92 -13.51 9.06 11.70
C ILE A 92 -14.77 8.74 12.52
N LYS A 93 -14.63 8.20 13.73
CA LYS A 93 -15.77 7.96 14.63
C LYS A 93 -16.51 9.24 15.06
N SER A 94 -15.82 10.38 15.05
CA SER A 94 -16.46 11.68 15.28
C SER A 94 -17.27 12.12 14.06
N ILE A 95 -16.72 11.93 12.87
CA ILE A 95 -17.39 12.24 11.60
C ILE A 95 -18.65 11.37 11.45
N GLU A 96 -18.57 10.08 11.76
CA GLU A 96 -19.71 9.15 11.74
C GLU A 96 -20.87 9.67 12.60
N ARG A 97 -20.59 10.09 13.84
CA ARG A 97 -21.61 10.68 14.73
C ARG A 97 -22.20 11.98 14.19
N VAL A 98 -21.38 12.87 13.64
CA VAL A 98 -21.86 14.12 13.04
C VAL A 98 -22.75 13.85 11.83
N ILE A 99 -22.43 12.83 11.02
CA ILE A 99 -23.27 12.41 9.88
C ILE A 99 -24.60 11.86 10.36
N ASP A 100 -24.62 11.01 11.39
CA ASP A 100 -25.86 10.48 11.96
C ASP A 100 -26.74 11.59 12.54
N ASP A 101 -26.16 12.52 13.31
CA ASP A 101 -26.86 13.66 13.88
C ASP A 101 -27.44 14.56 12.77
N PHE A 102 -26.65 14.84 11.73
CA PHE A 102 -27.09 15.61 10.58
C PHE A 102 -28.23 14.92 9.82
N ALA A 103 -28.13 13.61 9.60
CA ALA A 103 -29.17 12.84 8.92
C ALA A 103 -30.50 12.88 9.70
N ASN A 104 -30.43 12.75 11.03
CA ASN A 104 -31.59 12.87 11.91
C ASN A 104 -32.19 14.29 11.87
N GLU A 105 -31.35 15.33 11.98
CA GLU A 105 -31.81 16.71 11.93
C GLU A 105 -32.47 17.06 10.58
N GLN A 106 -31.88 16.62 9.47
CA GLN A 106 -32.46 16.84 8.14
C GLN A 106 -33.80 16.11 7.97
N LYS A 107 -33.93 14.90 8.53
CA LYS A 107 -35.20 14.17 8.53
C LYS A 107 -36.28 14.92 9.30
N ASP A 108 -35.96 15.46 10.47
CA ASP A 108 -36.91 16.23 11.28
C ASP A 108 -37.28 17.54 10.59
N ARG A 109 -36.31 18.24 9.99
CA ARG A 109 -36.56 19.44 9.17
C ARG A 109 -37.46 19.13 7.98
N MET A 110 -37.22 18.02 7.28
CA MET A 110 -38.05 17.57 6.16
C MET A 110 -39.49 17.31 6.62
N PHE A 111 -39.67 16.56 7.72
CA PHE A 111 -40.99 16.27 8.27
C PHE A 111 -41.77 17.55 8.63
N ASN A 112 -41.12 18.49 9.32
CA ASN A 112 -41.73 19.78 9.65
C ASN A 112 -42.06 20.61 8.40
N LEU A 113 -41.24 20.53 7.35
CA LEU A 113 -41.49 21.21 6.09
C LEU A 113 -42.65 20.58 5.32
N GLU A 114 -42.74 19.25 5.30
CA GLU A 114 -43.88 18.51 4.74
C GLU A 114 -45.19 18.86 5.46
N GLU A 115 -45.18 18.91 6.79
CA GLU A 115 -46.34 19.29 7.60
C GLU A 115 -46.79 20.72 7.27
N ARG A 116 -45.87 21.69 7.30
CA ARG A 116 -46.18 23.09 6.95
C ARG A 116 -46.66 23.23 5.51
N THR A 117 -46.06 22.51 4.57
CA THR A 117 -46.45 22.57 3.15
C THR A 117 -47.82 21.92 2.93
N ARG A 118 -48.13 20.83 3.65
CA ARG A 118 -49.45 20.20 3.64
C ARG A 118 -50.54 21.14 4.12
N ASP A 119 -50.27 21.92 5.16
CA ASP A 119 -51.23 22.90 5.67
C ASP A 119 -51.36 24.13 4.75
N ILE A 120 -50.26 24.60 4.15
CA ILE A 120 -50.30 25.69 3.15
C ILE A 120 -51.12 25.27 1.91
N ASN A 121 -50.95 24.05 1.41
CA ASN A 121 -51.75 23.53 0.30
C ASN A 121 -53.24 23.39 0.64
N LYS A 122 -53.61 23.25 1.93
CA LYS A 122 -55.01 23.25 2.35
C LYS A 122 -55.59 24.66 2.47
N ILE A 123 -54.77 25.69 2.72
CA ILE A 123 -55.24 27.06 2.95
C ILE A 123 -55.36 27.86 1.64
N ALA A 124 -54.57 27.55 0.59
CA ALA A 124 -54.57 28.32 -0.65
C ALA A 124 -54.69 27.52 -1.98
N PRO A 125 -55.59 26.53 -2.13
CA PRO A 125 -55.75 25.85 -3.42
C PRO A 125 -56.60 26.63 -4.45
N SER A 126 -57.35 27.68 -4.07
CA SER A 126 -58.34 28.33 -4.97
C SER A 126 -57.89 29.66 -5.60
N VAL A 127 -57.07 30.45 -4.93
CA VAL A 127 -56.81 31.86 -5.31
C VAL A 127 -56.09 32.00 -6.65
N ILE A 128 -55.16 31.10 -6.96
CA ILE A 128 -54.41 31.13 -8.23
C ILE A 128 -55.31 30.77 -9.42
N ASN A 129 -56.23 29.83 -9.22
CA ASN A 129 -57.16 29.38 -10.26
C ASN A 129 -58.27 30.44 -10.51
N GLU A 130 -58.69 31.15 -9.47
CA GLU A 130 -59.66 32.25 -9.56
C GLU A 130 -59.14 33.42 -10.41
N GLU A 131 -57.88 33.84 -10.25
CA GLU A 131 -57.29 34.95 -11.02
C GLU A 131 -57.21 34.63 -12.53
N GLU A 132 -56.81 33.41 -12.89
CA GLU A 132 -56.71 32.98 -14.28
C GLU A 132 -58.09 32.90 -14.96
N GLN A 133 -59.12 32.46 -14.21
CA GLN A 133 -60.51 32.43 -14.69
C GLN A 133 -61.09 33.84 -14.91
N ILE A 134 -60.80 34.80 -14.01
CA ILE A 134 -61.20 36.21 -14.17
C ILE A 134 -60.63 36.79 -15.47
N LEU A 135 -59.33 36.56 -15.72
CA LEU A 135 -58.65 37.06 -16.92
C LEU A 135 -59.22 36.45 -18.20
N LYS A 136 -59.55 35.16 -18.19
CA LYS A 136 -60.16 34.48 -19.33
C LYS A 136 -61.54 35.04 -19.65
N MET A 137 -62.43 35.13 -18.64
CA MET A 137 -63.79 35.63 -18.84
C MET A 137 -63.83 37.09 -19.29
N PHE A 138 -62.87 37.91 -18.86
CA PHE A 138 -62.75 39.29 -19.33
C PHE A 138 -62.25 39.39 -20.76
N LYS A 139 -61.27 38.57 -21.16
CA LYS A 139 -60.83 38.46 -22.56
C LYS A 139 -61.95 37.97 -23.49
N ASP A 140 -62.85 37.14 -22.97
CA ASP A 140 -64.07 36.71 -23.67
C ASP A 140 -65.15 37.81 -23.79
N GLY A 141 -64.85 39.04 -23.32
CA GLY A 141 -65.70 40.23 -23.47
C GLY A 141 -66.75 40.43 -22.38
N LYS A 142 -66.72 39.64 -21.30
CA LYS A 142 -67.65 39.83 -20.17
C LYS A 142 -67.24 41.04 -19.33
N SER A 143 -68.25 41.79 -18.85
CA SER A 143 -68.02 42.92 -17.95
C SER A 143 -67.59 42.46 -16.55
N ALA A 144 -66.81 43.28 -15.84
CA ALA A 144 -66.33 42.98 -14.49
C ALA A 144 -67.46 42.65 -13.50
N ALA A 145 -68.63 43.28 -13.65
CA ALA A 145 -69.81 42.99 -12.83
C ALA A 145 -70.41 41.60 -13.11
N MET A 146 -70.37 41.14 -14.37
CA MET A 146 -70.86 39.82 -14.75
C MET A 146 -69.91 38.73 -14.29
N ILE A 147 -68.59 38.96 -14.40
CA ILE A 147 -67.55 38.06 -13.90
C ILE A 147 -67.65 37.91 -12.38
N ALA A 148 -67.82 39.02 -11.65
CA ALA A 148 -68.02 39.02 -10.21
C ALA A 148 -69.23 38.18 -9.78
N LYS A 149 -70.33 38.28 -10.54
CA LYS A 149 -71.54 37.51 -10.31
C LYS A 149 -71.36 36.02 -10.64
N ASP A 150 -70.74 35.70 -11.77
CA ASP A 150 -70.56 34.31 -12.23
C ASP A 150 -69.59 33.54 -11.33
N LEU A 151 -68.47 34.16 -10.92
CA LEU A 151 -67.46 33.53 -10.05
C LEU A 151 -67.76 33.67 -8.55
N HIS A 152 -68.86 34.34 -8.16
CA HIS A 152 -69.19 34.63 -6.75
C HIS A 152 -68.06 35.34 -5.98
N VAL A 153 -67.32 36.20 -6.67
CA VAL A 153 -66.21 36.99 -6.11
C VAL A 153 -66.60 38.46 -6.06
N GLY A 154 -66.12 39.19 -5.05
CA GLY A 154 -66.44 40.61 -4.88
C GLY A 154 -65.97 41.46 -6.08
N MET A 155 -66.76 42.44 -6.49
CA MET A 155 -66.45 43.31 -7.64
C MET A 155 -65.07 43.99 -7.52
N GLY A 156 -64.68 44.41 -6.31
CA GLY A 156 -63.36 44.98 -6.05
C GLY A 156 -62.19 44.01 -6.29
N ARG A 157 -62.39 42.70 -6.10
CA ARG A 157 -61.38 41.67 -6.38
C ARG A 157 -61.18 41.49 -7.89
N VAL A 158 -62.27 41.47 -8.65
CA VAL A 158 -62.23 41.39 -10.12
C VAL A 158 -61.53 42.61 -10.70
N GLU A 159 -61.90 43.81 -10.27
CA GLU A 159 -61.24 45.04 -10.72
C GLU A 159 -59.76 45.08 -10.36
N PHE A 160 -59.40 44.63 -9.16
CA PHE A 160 -58.00 44.56 -8.74
C PHE A 160 -57.18 43.66 -9.67
N VAL A 161 -57.68 42.46 -9.97
CA VAL A 161 -57.00 41.51 -10.87
C VAL A 161 -56.86 42.07 -12.29
N LEU A 162 -57.90 42.70 -12.82
CA LEU A 162 -57.86 43.30 -14.16
C LEU A 162 -56.91 44.50 -14.25
N LYS A 163 -56.90 45.38 -13.24
CA LYS A 163 -55.99 46.52 -13.14
C LYS A 163 -54.54 46.07 -12.95
N PHE A 164 -54.31 45.05 -12.14
CA PHE A 164 -52.99 44.46 -11.92
C PHE A 164 -52.37 43.89 -13.20
N HIS A 165 -53.21 43.29 -14.06
CA HIS A 165 -52.80 42.74 -15.36
C HIS A 165 -52.89 43.74 -16.53
N LYS A 166 -53.18 45.02 -16.26
CA LYS A 166 -53.29 46.11 -17.25
C LYS A 166 -54.34 45.88 -18.34
N LEU A 167 -55.44 45.20 -18.01
CA LEU A 167 -56.53 44.89 -18.95
C LEU A 167 -57.76 45.79 -18.75
N ALA A 168 -57.82 46.56 -17.67
CA ALA A 168 -58.86 47.55 -17.37
C ALA A 168 -58.23 48.89 -16.94
#